data_AF-A0A813KF73-F1
#
_entry.id   AF-A0A813KF73-F1
#
_cell.length_a   1.000
_cell.length_b   1.000
_cell.length_c   1.000
_cell.angle_alpha   90.00
_cell.angle_beta   90.00
_cell.angle_gamma   90.00
#
_symmetry.space_group_name_H-M   'P 1'
#
loop_
_entity.id
_entity.type
_entity.pdbx_description
1 polymer ?
#
loop_
_entity_poly.entity_id
_entity_poly.type
_entity_poly.pdbx_seq_one_letter_code
_entity_poly.pdbx_strand_id
1 'polypeptide(L)'
;VTDDFEDHYREVRTVTEFDRQVEIYHVRNLGSDCDYQEKLMYKKVLMAKRRSNQDELQAARNHPRPACKEIERVKKKFPAIYRSAMYMGGY
;
A
#
# COMPACT_ATOMS: atom_id res chain seq x y z
N VAL A 1 34.21 27.43 12.36
CA VAL A 1 32.86 27.65 11.78
C VAL A 1 32.49 26.42 10.96
N THR A 2 32.46 25.24 11.60
CA THR A 2 32.32 23.95 10.91
C THR A 2 31.51 22.94 11.73
N ASP A 3 31.58 22.98 13.08
CA ASP A 3 30.78 22.09 13.93
C ASP A 3 29.26 22.30 13.78
N ASP A 4 28.79 23.55 13.78
CA ASP A 4 27.34 23.82 13.68
C ASP A 4 26.72 23.32 12.37
N PHE A 5 27.49 23.29 11.27
CA PHE A 5 26.96 22.88 9.97
C PHE A 5 26.85 21.36 9.84
N GLU A 6 27.81 20.62 10.39
CA GLU A 6 27.79 19.15 10.36
C GLU A 6 26.69 18.57 11.27
N ASP A 7 26.49 19.15 12.45
CA ASP A 7 25.46 18.69 13.38
C ASP A 7 24.03 18.97 12.85
N HIS A 8 23.77 20.17 12.33
CA HIS A 8 22.47 20.49 11.74
C HIS A 8 22.19 19.63 10.49
N TYR A 9 23.20 19.38 9.65
CA TYR A 9 23.01 18.56 8.46
C TYR A 9 22.76 17.08 8.81
N ARG A 10 23.38 16.58 9.89
CA ARG A 10 23.15 15.23 10.38
C ARG A 10 21.73 15.05 10.91
N GLU A 11 21.19 16.02 11.66
CA GLU A 11 19.82 16.00 12.15
C GLU A 11 18.78 16.06 11.02
N VAL A 12 18.99 16.90 10.01
CA VAL A 12 18.10 16.96 8.84
C VAL A 12 18.13 15.62 8.07
N ARG A 13 19.30 14.98 7.98
CA ARG A 13 19.42 13.67 7.31
C ARG A 13 18.66 12.57 8.05
N THR A 14 18.72 12.52 9.38
CA THR A 14 18.01 11.48 10.15
C THR A 14 16.50 11.64 10.08
N VAL A 15 15.99 12.87 10.11
CA VAL A 15 14.53 13.13 9.98
C VAL A 15 14.04 12.75 8.59
N THR A 16 14.75 13.14 7.53
CA THR A 16 14.35 12.78 6.15
C THR A 16 14.42 11.27 5.88
N GLU A 17 15.39 10.56 6.47
CA GLU A 17 15.46 9.10 6.41
C GLU A 17 14.26 8.45 7.13
N PHE A 18 13.87 8.99 8.29
CA PHE A 18 12.70 8.52 9.03
C PHE A 18 11.39 8.74 8.27
N ASP A 19 11.17 9.94 7.73
CA ASP A 19 9.98 10.26 6.95
C ASP A 19 9.84 9.32 5.75
N ARG A 20 10.94 9.04 5.06
CA ARG A 20 10.96 8.08 3.95
C ARG A 20 10.59 6.67 4.39
N GLN A 21 11.01 6.23 5.58
CA GLN A 21 10.61 4.91 6.11
C GLN A 21 9.12 4.86 6.44
N VAL A 22 8.55 5.93 6.99
CA VAL A 22 7.11 6.04 7.27
C VAL A 22 6.31 5.94 5.98
N GLU A 23 6.72 6.64 4.92
CA GLU A 23 6.09 6.57 3.60
C GLU A 23 6.14 5.15 3.01
N ILE A 24 7.30 4.49 3.09
CA ILE A 24 7.48 3.11 2.63
C ILE A 24 6.57 2.16 3.41
N TYR A 25 6.53 2.28 4.73
CA TYR A 25 5.70 1.45 5.59
C TYR A 25 4.21 1.64 5.28
N HIS A 26 3.78 2.89 5.10
CA HIS A 26 2.41 3.21 4.73
C HIS A 26 2.00 2.52 3.41
N VAL A 27 2.84 2.59 2.38
CA VAL A 27 2.56 1.92 1.09
C VAL A 27 2.50 0.40 1.23
N ARG A 28 3.38 -0.20 2.04
CA ARG A 28 3.36 -1.65 2.32
C ARG A 28 2.09 -2.07 3.06
N ASN A 29 1.64 -1.24 4.00
CA ASN A 29 0.39 -1.49 4.72
C ASN A 29 -0.81 -1.42 3.76
N LEU A 30 -0.87 -0.40 2.89
CA LEU A 30 -1.90 -0.31 1.85
C LEU A 30 -1.90 -1.53 0.91
N GLY A 31 -0.71 -2.05 0.57
CA GLY A 31 -0.58 -3.30 -0.19
C GLY A 31 -1.19 -4.50 0.53
N SER A 32 -0.85 -4.66 1.81
CA SER A 32 -1.38 -5.75 2.64
C SER A 32 -2.90 -5.67 2.81
N ASP A 33 -3.43 -4.46 3.00
CA ASP A 33 -4.86 -4.20 3.10
C ASP A 33 -5.59 -4.47 1.77
N CYS A 34 -4.96 -4.12 0.65
CA CYS A 34 -5.49 -4.44 -0.68
C CYS A 34 -5.59 -5.96 -0.87
N ASP A 35 -4.51 -6.71 -0.62
CA ASP A 35 -4.51 -8.17 -0.72
C ASP A 35 -5.60 -8.83 0.13
N TYR A 36 -5.78 -8.32 1.36
CA TYR A 36 -6.85 -8.80 2.25
C TYR A 36 -8.24 -8.55 1.65
N GLN A 37 -8.49 -7.35 1.12
CA GLN A 37 -9.76 -7.00 0.47
C GLN A 37 -10.02 -7.86 -0.77
N GLU A 38 -8.99 -8.18 -1.55
CA GLU A 38 -9.12 -9.08 -2.70
C GLU A 38 -9.45 -10.51 -2.29
N LYS A 39 -8.80 -11.03 -1.26
CA LYS A 39 -9.11 -12.36 -0.69
C LYS A 39 -10.55 -12.42 -0.18
N LEU A 40 -11.03 -11.36 0.47
CA LEU A 40 -12.42 -11.27 0.93
C LEU A 40 -13.41 -11.26 -0.23
N MET A 41 -13.16 -10.45 -1.26
CA MET A 41 -13.97 -10.40 -2.48
C MET A 41 -14.05 -11.78 -3.13
N TYR A 42 -12.89 -12.42 -3.31
CA TYR A 42 -12.81 -13.75 -3.92
C TYR A 42 -13.58 -14.80 -3.11
N LYS A 43 -13.45 -14.80 -1.78
CA LYS A 43 -14.21 -15.69 -0.90
C LYS A 43 -15.73 -15.49 -1.05
N LYS A 44 -16.20 -14.25 -1.13
CA LYS A 44 -17.62 -13.93 -1.35
C LYS A 44 -18.10 -14.44 -2.71
N VAL A 45 -17.29 -14.25 -3.76
CA VAL A 45 -17.60 -14.76 -5.10
C VAL A 45 -17.72 -16.28 -5.10
N LEU A 46 -16.81 -17.00 -4.44
CA LEU A 46 -16.87 -18.46 -4.34
C LEU A 46 -18.13 -18.93 -3.60
N MET A 47 -18.49 -18.29 -2.50
CA MET A 47 -19.71 -18.63 -1.75
C MET A 47 -20.98 -18.37 -2.55
N ALA A 48 -21.04 -17.24 -3.25
CA ALA A 48 -22.17 -16.90 -4.12
C ALA A 48 -22.32 -17.90 -5.29
N LYS A 49 -21.19 -18.26 -5.94
CA LYS A 49 -21.17 -19.30 -6.98
C LYS A 49 -21.69 -20.64 -6.46
N ARG A 50 -21.28 -21.05 -5.25
CA ARG A 50 -21.72 -22.31 -4.64
C ARG A 50 -23.24 -22.33 -4.39
N ARG A 51 -23.85 -21.18 -4.11
CA ARG A 51 -25.29 -21.04 -3.86
C ARG A 51 -26.11 -20.80 -5.13
N SER A 52 -25.45 -20.69 -6.30
CA SER A 52 -26.07 -20.32 -7.58
C SER A 52 -26.89 -19.03 -7.51
N ASN A 53 -26.55 -18.13 -6.58
CA ASN A 53 -27.25 -16.86 -6.38
C ASN A 53 -26.56 -15.75 -7.19
N GLN A 54 -27.19 -15.32 -8.30
CA GLN A 54 -26.64 -14.33 -9.22
C GLN A 54 -26.54 -12.93 -8.59
N ASP A 55 -27.48 -12.56 -7.73
CA ASP A 55 -27.48 -11.24 -7.08
C ASP A 55 -26.33 -11.14 -6.07
N GLU A 56 -26.12 -12.19 -5.27
CA GLU A 56 -24.97 -12.29 -4.38
C GLU A 56 -23.64 -12.30 -5.16
N LEU A 57 -23.61 -12.91 -6.34
CA LEU A 57 -22.41 -12.95 -7.18
C LEU A 57 -22.04 -11.55 -7.69
N GLN A 58 -23.03 -10.79 -8.12
CA GLN A 58 -22.83 -9.42 -8.59
C GLN A 58 -22.41 -8.50 -7.42
N ALA A 59 -23.05 -8.63 -6.25
CA ALA A 59 -22.67 -7.90 -5.05
C ALA A 59 -21.24 -8.24 -4.60
N ALA A 60 -20.84 -9.51 -4.67
CA ALA A 60 -19.50 -9.95 -4.34
C ALA A 60 -18.45 -9.37 -5.30
N ARG A 61 -18.71 -9.36 -6.61
CA ARG A 61 -17.80 -8.75 -7.60
C ARG A 61 -17.61 -7.24 -7.38
N ASN A 62 -18.65 -6.58 -6.87
CA ASN A 62 -18.64 -5.16 -6.55
C ASN A 62 -18.11 -4.85 -5.13
N HIS A 63 -17.48 -5.82 -4.45
CA HIS A 63 -16.95 -5.59 -3.11
C HIS A 63 -15.97 -4.40 -3.10
N PRO A 64 -16.16 -3.43 -2.18
CA PRO A 64 -15.28 -2.26 -2.10
C PRO A 64 -13.84 -2.68 -1.79
N ARG A 65 -12.93 -2.16 -2.62
CA ARG A 65 -11.47 -2.32 -2.47
C ARG A 65 -10.78 -0.95 -2.36
N PRO A 66 -11.05 -0.17 -1.30
CA PRO A 66 -10.52 1.19 -1.16
C PRO A 66 -9.00 1.22 -1.10
N ALA A 67 -8.36 0.27 -0.41
CA ALA A 67 -6.90 0.23 -0.30
C ALA A 67 -6.24 -0.03 -1.66
N CYS A 68 -6.84 -0.89 -2.48
CA CYS A 68 -6.39 -1.10 -3.86
C CYS A 68 -6.56 0.13 -4.75
N LYS A 69 -7.58 0.98 -4.50
CA LYS A 69 -7.71 2.25 -5.22
C LYS A 69 -6.67 3.26 -4.75
N GLU A 70 -6.38 3.28 -3.46
CA GLU A 70 -5.38 4.17 -2.89
C GLU A 70 -3.96 3.80 -3.31
N ILE A 71 -3.62 2.52 -3.35
CA ILE A 71 -2.30 2.08 -3.80
C ILE A 71 -2.05 2.46 -5.27
N GLU A 72 -3.07 2.35 -6.13
CA GLU A 72 -2.97 2.81 -7.54
C GLU A 72 -2.81 4.34 -7.63
N ARG A 73 -3.45 5.10 -6.73
CA ARG A 73 -3.21 6.56 -6.64
C ARG A 73 -1.79 6.88 -6.20
N VAL A 74 -1.26 6.17 -5.19
CA VAL A 74 0.13 6.34 -4.72
C VAL A 74 1.10 5.98 -5.83
N LYS A 75 0.91 4.86 -6.52
CA LYS A 75 1.72 4.45 -7.68
C LYS A 75 1.77 5.51 -8.78
N LYS A 76 0.63 6.19 -9.05
CA LYS A 76 0.56 7.27 -10.04
C LYS A 76 1.21 8.57 -9.57
N LYS A 77 0.98 8.97 -8.31
CA LYS A 77 1.47 10.26 -7.78
C LYS A 77 2.92 10.21 -7.30
N PHE A 78 3.32 9.11 -6.70
CA PHE A 78 4.61 8.92 -6.04
C PHE A 78 5.28 7.62 -6.49
N PRO A 79 5.62 7.49 -7.79
CA PRO A 79 6.14 6.24 -8.35
C PRO A 79 7.47 5.80 -7.72
N ALA A 80 8.30 6.74 -7.24
CA ALA A 80 9.56 6.42 -6.56
C ALA A 80 9.34 5.74 -5.21
N ILE A 81 8.48 6.31 -4.36
CA ILE A 81 8.11 5.74 -3.05
C ILE A 81 7.45 4.38 -3.26
N TYR A 82 6.51 4.27 -4.20
CA TYR A 82 5.86 3.00 -4.53
C TYR A 82 6.87 1.92 -4.93
N ARG A 83 7.84 2.26 -5.80
CA ARG A 83 8.89 1.31 -6.20
C ARG A 83 9.77 0.90 -5.02
N SER A 84 10.21 1.85 -4.20
CA SER A 84 11.00 1.57 -3.00
C SER A 84 10.24 0.66 -2.02
N ALA A 85 8.93 0.85 -1.87
CA ALA A 85 8.12 0.04 -0.97
C ALA A 85 7.92 -1.40 -1.47
N MET A 86 7.66 -1.58 -2.77
CA MET A 86 7.22 -2.85 -3.36
C MET A 86 8.34 -3.73 -3.94
N TYR A 87 9.47 -3.15 -4.39
CA TYR A 87 10.54 -3.89 -5.08
C TYR A 87 11.80 -4.14 -4.22
N MET A 88 11.83 -3.68 -2.98
CA MET A 88 12.95 -3.94 -2.03
C MET A 88 12.79 -5.29 -1.33
N GLY A 89 12.73 -6.38 -2.10
CA GLY A 89 12.67 -7.77 -1.62
C GLY A 89 13.47 -8.75 -2.49
N GLY A 90 14.36 -8.24 -3.34
CA GLY A 90 15.28 -9.04 -4.17
C GLY A 90 16.72 -8.80 -3.75
N TYR A 91 17.09 -9.32 -2.58
CA TYR A 91 18.46 -9.64 -2.19
C TYR A 91 18.44 -10.98 -1.47
#